data_AF-A0A2U3DNV2-F1
#
_entry.id   AF-A0A2U3DNV2-F1
#
_cell.length_a   1.000
_cell.length_b   1.000
_cell.length_c   1.000
_cell.angle_alpha   90.00
_cell.angle_beta   90.00
_cell.angle_gamma   90.00
#
_symmetry.space_group_name_H-M   'P 1'
#
loop_
_entity.id
_entity.type
_entity.pdbx_description
1 polymer ?
#
loop_
_entity_poly.entity_id
_entity_poly.type
_entity_poly.pdbx_seq_one_letter_code
_entity_poly.pdbx_strand_id
1 'polypeptide(L)'
;MDGWLDRTECETDEEVCDVCTRRYRAAAMAEEMMAKEEEEEDKQASVPVHEIVTNYERQQRDVDFEQRKMARETMKAATEAEEFREQLERWAGRCVVCHLEERREEHHEMDACPWKGRETWEAVDRYMARMEDGLFTKQRFAQFSACFPCGLPQRICSRWEAADDDGGKFRRIKGADCQYKGIMVKIYGGALACVLPGAVELTEEMRQASGRAMDDDDEWFKWLGQKIRWGGMETNRACQWMHRWCRLLEEFAVEGVEGRDVQD
;
A
#
# COMPACT_ATOMS: atom_id res chain seq x y z
N MET A 1 -34.31 -92.70 0.45
CA MET A 1 -34.17 -91.82 1.63
C MET A 1 -33.24 -92.54 2.58
N ASP A 2 -31.99 -92.08 2.62
CA ASP A 2 -30.83 -92.94 2.81
C ASP A 2 -30.29 -92.81 4.24
N GLY A 3 -31.13 -92.30 5.17
CA GLY A 3 -30.90 -92.31 6.60
C GLY A 3 -29.76 -91.41 7.12
N TRP A 4 -29.13 -90.60 6.29
CA TRP A 4 -27.99 -89.75 6.67
C TRP A 4 -28.41 -88.29 6.82
N LEU A 5 -28.67 -87.87 8.06
CA LEU A 5 -29.21 -86.55 8.40
C LEU A 5 -28.13 -85.49 8.70
N ASP A 6 -26.87 -85.88 8.89
CA ASP A 6 -25.79 -84.96 9.30
C ASP A 6 -24.91 -84.48 8.13
N ARG A 7 -25.29 -84.80 6.89
CA ARG A 7 -24.47 -84.50 5.70
C ARG A 7 -24.74 -83.09 5.19
N THR A 8 -23.73 -82.23 5.21
CA THR A 8 -23.85 -80.80 4.88
C THR A 8 -23.32 -80.41 3.50
N GLU A 9 -22.65 -81.31 2.79
CA GLU A 9 -22.05 -81.08 1.46
C GLU A 9 -21.98 -82.37 0.61
N CYS A 10 -21.88 -82.19 -0.72
CA CYS A 10 -21.64 -83.28 -1.68
C CYS A 10 -20.14 -83.61 -1.74
N GLU A 11 -19.80 -84.90 -1.81
CA GLU A 11 -18.41 -85.36 -1.95
C GLU A 11 -17.92 -85.26 -3.40
N THR A 12 -16.61 -85.36 -3.59
CA THR A 12 -15.92 -85.16 -4.89
C THR A 12 -16.33 -86.13 -6.00
N ASP A 13 -16.92 -87.28 -5.66
CA ASP A 13 -17.30 -88.34 -6.60
C ASP A 13 -18.84 -88.44 -6.79
N GLU A 14 -19.60 -87.41 -6.41
CA GLU A 14 -21.06 -87.36 -6.52
C GLU A 14 -21.57 -86.26 -7.45
N GLU A 15 -22.75 -86.47 -8.07
CA GLU A 15 -23.45 -85.39 -8.78
C GLU A 15 -23.87 -84.29 -7.79
N VAL A 16 -23.30 -83.10 -7.98
CA VAL A 16 -23.53 -81.95 -7.09
C VAL A 16 -24.99 -81.52 -7.19
N CYS A 17 -25.68 -81.51 -6.05
CA CYS A 17 -27.08 -81.08 -6.01
C CYS A 17 -27.23 -79.56 -6.23
N ASP A 18 -28.45 -79.12 -6.53
CA ASP A 18 -28.77 -77.71 -6.80
C ASP A 18 -28.42 -76.76 -5.62
N VAL A 19 -28.43 -77.26 -4.39
CA VAL A 19 -28.11 -76.48 -3.18
C VAL A 19 -26.60 -76.22 -3.09
N CYS A 20 -25.78 -77.25 -3.27
CA CYS A 20 -24.33 -77.14 -3.29
C CYS A 20 -23.87 -76.31 -4.50
N THR A 21 -24.50 -76.49 -5.67
CA THR A 21 -24.24 -75.67 -6.87
C THR A 21 -24.49 -74.18 -6.61
N ARG A 22 -25.59 -73.82 -5.92
CA ARG A 22 -25.86 -72.42 -5.54
C ARG A 22 -24.85 -71.88 -4.53
N ARG A 23 -24.43 -72.68 -3.54
CA ARG A 23 -23.39 -72.27 -2.57
C ARG A 23 -22.05 -72.01 -3.25
N TYR A 24 -21.60 -72.90 -4.14
CA TYR A 24 -20.37 -72.70 -4.89
C TYR A 24 -20.43 -71.46 -5.79
N ARG A 25 -21.55 -71.22 -6.48
CA ARG A 25 -21.74 -69.99 -7.26
C ARG A 25 -21.75 -68.73 -6.39
N ALA A 26 -22.38 -68.77 -5.23
CA ALA A 26 -22.40 -67.66 -4.29
C ALA A 26 -21.00 -67.36 -3.73
N ALA A 27 -20.22 -68.40 -3.42
CA ALA A 27 -18.83 -68.25 -2.96
C ALA A 27 -17.94 -67.67 -4.06
N ALA A 28 -18.03 -68.17 -5.29
CA ALA A 28 -17.26 -67.64 -6.43
C ALA A 28 -17.63 -66.18 -6.75
N MET A 29 -18.92 -65.82 -6.68
CA MET A 29 -19.35 -64.42 -6.84
C MET A 29 -18.84 -63.52 -5.71
N ALA A 30 -18.80 -64.00 -4.47
CA ALA A 30 -18.26 -63.24 -3.34
C ALA A 30 -16.74 -63.03 -3.48
N GLU A 31 -16.00 -64.05 -3.93
CA GLU A 31 -14.57 -63.96 -4.19
C GLU A 31 -14.26 -62.99 -5.34
N GLU A 32 -15.04 -63.02 -6.43
CA GLU A 32 -14.92 -62.05 -7.53
C GLU A 32 -15.28 -60.62 -7.09
N MET A 33 -16.24 -60.46 -6.19
CA MET A 33 -16.61 -59.15 -5.64
C MET A 33 -15.51 -58.59 -4.74
N MET A 34 -14.91 -59.41 -3.87
CA MET A 34 -13.77 -59.01 -3.03
C MET A 34 -12.55 -58.65 -3.88
N ALA A 35 -12.24 -59.42 -4.93
CA ALA A 35 -11.13 -59.11 -5.83
C ALA A 35 -11.32 -57.79 -6.59
N LYS A 36 -12.57 -57.45 -6.95
CA LYS A 36 -12.90 -56.16 -7.58
C LYS A 36 -12.83 -54.99 -6.59
N GLU A 37 -13.27 -55.19 -5.35
CA GLU A 37 -13.15 -54.19 -4.28
C GLU A 37 -11.69 -53.90 -3.96
N GLU A 38 -10.82 -54.92 -3.86
CA GLU A 38 -9.37 -54.74 -3.67
C GLU A 38 -8.72 -53.99 -4.85
N GLU A 39 -9.09 -54.30 -6.11
CA GLU A 39 -8.59 -53.58 -7.28
C GLU A 39 -9.04 -52.11 -7.34
N GLU A 40 -10.22 -51.79 -6.82
CA GLU A 40 -10.72 -50.41 -6.76
C GLU A 40 -10.05 -49.61 -5.64
N GLU A 41 -9.81 -50.22 -4.47
CA GLU A 41 -9.06 -49.61 -3.36
C GLU A 41 -7.60 -49.29 -3.74
N ASP A 42 -6.91 -50.20 -4.45
CA ASP A 42 -5.54 -49.98 -4.92
C ASP A 42 -5.44 -48.83 -5.94
N LYS A 43 -6.45 -48.64 -6.78
CA LYS A 43 -6.53 -47.51 -7.72
C LYS A 43 -6.79 -46.19 -7.00
N GLN A 44 -7.57 -46.20 -5.91
CA GLN A 44 -7.91 -45.01 -5.13
C GLN A 44 -6.79 -44.55 -4.19
N ALA A 45 -5.91 -45.46 -3.74
CA ALA A 45 -4.77 -45.16 -2.88
C ALA A 45 -3.57 -44.51 -3.60
N SER A 46 -3.53 -44.51 -4.94
CA SER A 46 -2.40 -44.02 -5.72
C SER A 46 -2.54 -42.56 -6.18
N VAL A 47 -2.59 -41.61 -5.24
CA VAL A 47 -2.12 -40.26 -5.62
C VAL A 47 -0.61 -40.40 -5.85
N PRO A 48 -0.09 -40.16 -7.07
CA PRO A 48 1.32 -40.38 -7.34
C PRO A 48 2.13 -39.48 -6.41
N VAL A 49 3.06 -40.05 -5.64
CA VAL A 49 3.97 -39.29 -4.75
C VAL A 49 4.64 -38.12 -5.51
N HIS A 50 4.85 -38.29 -6.81
CA HIS A 50 5.33 -37.24 -7.71
C HIS A 50 4.39 -36.02 -7.82
N GLU A 51 3.07 -36.23 -7.90
CA GLU A 51 2.07 -35.13 -7.90
C GLU A 51 2.06 -34.40 -6.55
N ILE A 52 2.24 -35.11 -5.43
CA ILE A 52 2.34 -34.49 -4.11
C ILE A 52 3.59 -33.62 -4.00
N VAL A 53 4.75 -34.13 -4.42
CA VAL A 53 6.03 -33.40 -4.39
C VAL A 53 5.97 -32.16 -5.30
N THR A 54 5.47 -32.30 -6.53
CA THR A 54 5.36 -31.17 -7.47
C THR A 54 4.37 -30.11 -6.98
N ASN A 55 3.25 -30.50 -6.37
CA ASN A 55 2.32 -29.55 -5.76
C ASN A 55 2.95 -28.83 -4.56
N TYR A 56 3.71 -29.54 -3.73
CA TYR A 56 4.44 -28.95 -2.60
C TYR A 56 5.51 -27.95 -3.05
N GLU A 57 6.32 -28.30 -4.06
CA GLU A 57 7.30 -27.38 -4.65
C GLU A 57 6.65 -26.13 -5.25
N ARG A 58 5.49 -26.29 -5.91
CA ARG A 58 4.72 -25.16 -6.44
C ARG A 58 4.24 -24.24 -5.31
N GLN A 59 3.64 -24.81 -4.26
CA GLN A 59 3.20 -24.04 -3.09
C GLN A 59 4.37 -23.30 -2.43
N GLN A 60 5.54 -23.93 -2.29
CA GLN A 60 6.72 -23.25 -1.76
C GLN A 60 7.15 -22.07 -2.63
N ARG A 61 7.16 -22.22 -3.96
CA ARG A 61 7.48 -21.11 -4.88
C ARG A 61 6.48 -19.97 -4.78
N ASP A 62 5.19 -20.28 -4.66
CA ASP A 62 4.14 -19.27 -4.51
C ASP A 62 4.31 -18.51 -3.18
N VAL A 63 4.58 -19.23 -2.08
CA VAL A 63 4.87 -18.62 -0.77
C VAL A 63 6.11 -17.75 -0.84
N ASP A 64 7.21 -18.24 -1.41
CA ASP A 64 8.46 -17.48 -1.57
C ASP A 64 8.25 -16.22 -2.43
N PHE A 65 7.47 -16.34 -3.51
CA PHE A 65 7.14 -15.21 -4.38
C PHE A 65 6.35 -14.15 -3.62
N GLU A 66 5.29 -14.53 -2.92
CA GLU A 66 4.48 -13.60 -2.13
C GLU A 66 5.28 -12.97 -0.99
N GLN A 67 6.13 -13.73 -0.30
CA GLN A 67 7.03 -13.19 0.73
C GLN A 67 8.01 -12.16 0.15
N ARG A 68 8.64 -12.45 -1.00
CA ARG A 68 9.54 -11.51 -1.67
C ARG A 68 8.81 -10.27 -2.14
N LYS A 69 7.58 -10.43 -2.64
CA LYS A 69 6.72 -9.32 -3.05
C LYS A 69 6.38 -8.41 -1.86
N MET A 70 5.89 -8.98 -0.76
CA MET A 70 5.60 -8.24 0.47
C MET A 70 6.85 -7.54 1.03
N ALA A 71 8.01 -8.20 1.01
CA ALA A 71 9.27 -7.62 1.46
C ALA A 71 9.66 -6.40 0.59
N ARG A 72 9.53 -6.49 -0.73
CA ARG A 72 9.79 -5.38 -1.66
C ARG A 72 8.82 -4.22 -1.45
N GLU A 73 7.54 -4.51 -1.28
CA GLU A 73 6.51 -3.49 -1.00
C GLU A 73 6.78 -2.77 0.33
N THR A 74 7.21 -3.52 1.36
CA THR A 74 7.58 -2.97 2.66
C THR A 74 8.83 -2.08 2.57
N MET A 75 9.87 -2.53 1.87
CA MET A 75 11.08 -1.73 1.64
C MET A 75 10.76 -0.45 0.88
N LYS A 76 9.98 -0.54 -0.21
CA LYS A 76 9.56 0.63 -0.99
C LYS A 76 8.79 1.63 -0.13
N ALA A 77 7.83 1.14 0.66
CA ALA A 77 7.05 1.97 1.57
C ALA A 77 7.94 2.67 2.62
N ALA A 78 8.95 1.98 3.16
CA ALA A 78 9.89 2.58 4.10
C ALA A 78 10.75 3.67 3.42
N THR A 79 11.24 3.43 2.20
CA THR A 79 11.98 4.43 1.41
C THR A 79 11.12 5.66 1.13
N GLU A 80 9.88 5.50 0.66
CA GLU A 80 8.96 6.63 0.40
C GLU A 80 8.72 7.47 1.67
N ALA A 81 8.55 6.83 2.83
CA ALA A 81 8.37 7.52 4.09
C ALA A 81 9.60 8.32 4.52
N GLU A 82 10.78 7.76 4.33
CA GLU A 82 12.03 8.40 4.73
C GLU A 82 12.39 9.57 3.81
N GLU A 83 12.29 9.39 2.49
CA GLU A 83 12.48 10.47 1.52
C GLU A 83 11.53 11.64 1.80
N PHE A 84 10.28 11.35 2.17
CA PHE A 84 9.33 12.39 2.54
C PHE A 84 9.73 13.13 3.82
N ARG A 85 10.27 12.45 4.84
CA ARG A 85 10.81 13.12 6.03
C ARG A 85 12.01 14.00 5.68
N GLU A 86 12.93 13.51 4.86
CA GLU A 86 14.09 14.28 4.42
C GLU A 86 13.68 15.53 3.63
N GLN A 87 12.63 15.45 2.81
CA GLN A 87 12.06 16.63 2.16
C GLN A 87 11.54 17.63 3.21
N LEU A 88 10.74 17.17 4.17
CA LEU A 88 10.22 18.04 5.22
C LEU A 88 11.33 18.76 5.98
N GLU A 89 12.42 18.07 6.32
CA GLU A 89 13.59 18.67 6.99
C GLU A 89 14.29 19.71 6.11
N ARG A 90 14.45 19.42 4.82
CA ARG A 90 15.10 20.36 3.89
C ARG A 90 14.32 21.66 3.75
N TRP A 91 13.00 21.58 3.77
CA TRP A 91 12.10 22.74 3.62
C TRP A 91 11.76 23.43 4.96
N ALA A 92 11.92 22.75 6.09
CA ALA A 92 11.71 23.34 7.41
C ALA A 92 12.64 24.55 7.63
N GLY A 93 12.12 25.62 8.24
CA GLY A 93 12.92 26.82 8.52
C GLY A 93 13.25 27.69 7.30
N ARG A 94 12.73 27.37 6.10
CA ARG A 94 13.06 28.09 4.86
C ARG A 94 11.85 28.81 4.26
N CYS A 95 12.15 29.94 3.62
CA CYS A 95 11.24 30.68 2.77
C CYS A 95 11.21 30.04 1.39
N VAL A 96 10.02 29.60 0.96
CA VAL A 96 9.85 28.96 -0.36
C VAL A 96 10.19 29.93 -1.51
N VAL A 97 9.88 31.23 -1.36
CA VAL A 97 10.22 32.26 -2.36
C VAL A 97 11.72 32.41 -2.50
N CYS A 98 12.45 32.60 -1.39
CA CYS A 98 13.90 32.76 -1.43
C CYS A 98 14.62 31.48 -1.88
N HIS A 99 14.09 30.32 -1.52
CA HIS A 99 14.62 29.05 -1.99
C HIS A 99 14.47 28.89 -3.50
N LEU A 100 13.31 29.25 -4.07
CA LEU A 100 13.04 29.15 -5.50
C LEU A 100 13.74 30.21 -6.35
N GLU A 101 13.93 31.41 -5.80
CA GLU A 101 14.71 32.46 -6.47
C GLU A 101 16.23 32.29 -6.28
N GLU A 102 16.67 31.13 -5.75
CA GLU A 102 18.07 30.80 -5.47
C GLU A 102 18.82 31.88 -4.68
N ARG A 103 18.10 32.59 -3.81
CA ARG A 103 18.68 33.59 -2.91
C ARG A 103 19.31 32.84 -1.74
N ARG A 104 20.50 32.27 -2.00
CA ARG A 104 21.19 31.23 -1.21
C ARG A 104 21.47 31.55 0.26
N GLU A 105 21.34 32.80 0.71
CA GLU A 105 21.94 33.24 1.98
C GLU A 105 20.97 33.57 3.12
N GLU A 106 19.66 33.34 2.97
CA GLU A 106 18.75 33.64 4.09
C GLU A 106 17.85 32.46 4.46
N HIS A 107 18.32 31.66 5.43
CA HIS A 107 17.47 30.76 6.22
C HIS A 107 16.55 31.60 7.10
N HIS A 108 15.39 31.97 6.57
CA HIS A 108 14.34 32.62 7.32
C HIS A 108 12.98 31.99 7.04
N GLU A 109 12.07 32.16 7.99
CA GLU A 109 10.66 31.84 7.84
C GLU A 109 9.96 32.81 6.86
N MET A 110 8.91 32.35 6.17
CA MET A 110 8.16 33.16 5.19
C MET A 110 7.74 34.54 5.72
N ASP A 111 7.32 34.62 6.98
CA ASP A 111 6.87 35.86 7.62
C ASP A 111 7.98 36.89 7.80
N ALA A 112 9.23 36.43 7.86
CA ALA A 112 10.43 37.26 8.00
C ALA A 112 11.09 37.58 6.64
N CYS A 113 10.47 37.21 5.53
CA CYS A 113 11.03 37.42 4.20
C CYS A 113 11.19 38.93 3.90
N PRO A 114 12.40 39.42 3.59
CA PRO A 114 12.62 40.83 3.28
C PRO A 114 12.02 41.27 1.93
N TRP A 115 11.60 40.30 1.12
CA TRP A 115 11.00 40.52 -0.20
C TRP A 115 9.47 40.50 -0.17
N LYS A 116 8.88 40.55 1.03
CA LYS A 116 7.43 40.63 1.22
C LYS A 116 6.84 41.79 0.40
N GLY A 117 5.75 41.50 -0.32
CA GLY A 117 5.08 42.46 -1.23
C GLY A 117 5.64 42.53 -2.65
N ARG A 118 6.62 41.69 -3.02
CA ARG A 118 6.99 41.49 -4.43
C ARG A 118 6.02 40.52 -5.10
N GLU A 119 5.94 40.58 -6.44
CA GLU A 119 5.03 39.77 -7.25
C GLU A 119 5.09 38.27 -6.93
N THR A 120 6.29 37.66 -6.93
CA THR A 120 6.48 36.23 -6.58
C THR A 120 5.99 35.94 -5.16
N TRP A 121 6.33 36.80 -4.20
CA TRP A 121 5.94 36.63 -2.80
C TRP A 121 4.42 36.73 -2.63
N GLU A 122 3.78 37.71 -3.26
CA GLU A 122 2.33 37.88 -3.22
C GLU A 122 1.60 36.72 -3.92
N ALA A 123 2.15 36.18 -5.01
CA ALA A 123 1.60 35.00 -5.66
C ALA A 123 1.63 33.78 -4.72
N VAL A 124 2.79 33.51 -4.10
CA VAL A 124 2.94 32.44 -3.11
C VAL A 124 2.00 32.64 -1.92
N ASP A 125 1.94 33.84 -1.35
CA ASP A 125 1.09 34.16 -0.19
C ASP A 125 -0.40 33.93 -0.49
N ARG A 126 -0.88 34.33 -1.68
CA ARG A 126 -2.26 34.03 -2.12
C ARG A 126 -2.55 32.53 -2.17
N TYR A 127 -1.63 31.72 -2.71
CA TYR A 127 -1.82 30.28 -2.76
C TYR A 127 -1.68 29.63 -1.38
N MET A 128 -0.78 30.12 -0.52
CA MET A 128 -0.69 29.68 0.88
C MET A 128 -2.01 29.94 1.62
N ALA A 129 -2.59 31.13 1.48
CA ALA A 129 -3.88 31.48 2.08
C ALA A 129 -5.02 30.59 1.54
N ARG A 130 -5.03 30.30 0.23
CA ARG A 130 -5.99 29.38 -0.40
C ARG A 130 -5.88 27.96 0.19
N MET A 131 -4.66 27.45 0.38
CA MET A 131 -4.42 26.13 0.98
C MET A 131 -4.81 26.09 2.46
N GLU A 132 -4.50 27.14 3.23
CA GLU A 132 -4.87 27.26 4.65
C GLU A 132 -6.40 27.25 4.81
N ASP A 133 -7.14 28.06 4.03
CA ASP A 133 -8.60 28.05 4.03
C ASP A 133 -9.17 26.68 3.62
N GLY A 134 -8.67 26.16 2.49
CA GLY A 134 -9.16 24.94 1.86
C GLY A 134 -9.03 23.69 2.72
N LEU A 135 -7.88 23.48 3.38
CA LEU A 135 -7.61 22.27 4.15
C LEU A 135 -7.78 22.44 5.66
N PHE A 136 -7.26 23.53 6.22
CA PHE A 136 -7.10 23.70 7.67
C PHE A 136 -8.31 24.39 8.29
N THR A 137 -8.69 25.58 7.80
CA THR A 137 -9.85 26.33 8.31
C THR A 137 -11.14 25.54 8.11
N LYS A 138 -11.31 24.92 6.93
CA LYS A 138 -12.47 24.07 6.61
C LYS A 138 -12.37 22.64 7.15
N GLN A 139 -11.29 22.29 7.86
CA GLN A 139 -11.08 20.99 8.51
C GLN A 139 -11.31 19.79 7.58
N ARG A 140 -10.73 19.81 6.38
CA ARG A 140 -10.99 18.81 5.32
C ARG A 140 -10.25 17.48 5.50
N PHE A 141 -9.32 17.39 6.45
CA PHE A 141 -8.63 16.13 6.71
C PHE A 141 -9.57 15.09 7.31
N ALA A 142 -9.62 13.91 6.68
CA ALA A 142 -10.31 12.76 7.24
C ALA A 142 -9.73 12.35 8.62
N GLN A 143 -10.55 11.70 9.44
CA GLN A 143 -10.07 11.23 10.75
C GLN A 143 -8.90 10.25 10.60
N PHE A 144 -7.90 10.41 11.46
CA PHE A 144 -6.67 9.60 11.47
C PHE A 144 -5.86 9.66 10.16
N SER A 145 -6.06 10.68 9.31
CA SER A 145 -5.24 10.91 8.11
C SER A 145 -4.11 11.92 8.33
N ALA A 146 -4.17 12.69 9.43
CA ALA A 146 -3.24 13.76 9.71
C ALA A 146 -3.23 14.20 11.18
N CYS A 147 -2.16 14.87 11.57
CA CYS A 147 -2.15 15.84 12.64
C CYS A 147 -2.82 17.13 12.15
N PHE A 148 -4.04 17.42 12.61
CA PHE A 148 -4.85 18.55 12.12
C PHE A 148 -4.12 19.92 12.11
N PRO A 149 -3.28 20.26 13.10
CA PRO A 149 -2.53 21.52 13.06
C PRO A 149 -1.44 21.65 11.98
N CYS A 150 -0.92 20.55 11.41
CA CYS A 150 0.12 20.64 10.36
C CYS A 150 -0.18 19.85 9.09
N GLY A 151 -1.22 19.02 9.06
CA GLY A 151 -1.63 18.23 7.90
C GLY A 151 -0.79 16.98 7.65
N LEU A 152 0.26 16.73 8.44
CA LEU A 152 1.18 15.60 8.24
C LEU A 152 0.75 14.32 8.97
N PRO A 153 1.24 13.14 8.56
CA PRO A 153 0.98 11.87 9.26
C PRO A 153 1.33 11.95 10.75
N GLN A 154 0.55 11.26 11.58
CA GLN A 154 0.83 11.14 13.02
C GLN A 154 2.20 10.49 13.29
N ARG A 155 2.63 9.54 12.43
CA ARG A 155 3.96 8.92 12.51
C ARG A 155 5.12 9.90 12.28
N ILE A 156 4.87 11.04 11.63
CA ILE A 156 5.90 12.04 11.33
C ILE A 156 5.85 13.19 12.34
N CYS A 157 4.67 13.65 12.72
CA CYS A 157 4.52 14.83 13.57
C CYS A 157 4.92 14.57 15.03
N SER A 158 5.82 15.38 15.58
CA SER A 158 6.34 15.30 16.97
C SER A 158 5.29 15.49 18.07
N ARG A 159 4.08 15.90 17.69
CA ARG A 159 2.93 16.02 18.59
C ARG A 159 2.28 14.67 18.93
N TRP A 160 2.69 13.61 18.26
CA TRP A 160 2.17 12.26 18.42
C TRP A 160 3.29 11.29 18.78
N GLU A 161 2.96 10.29 19.56
CA GLU A 161 3.80 9.12 19.83
C GLU A 161 2.99 7.85 19.56
N ALA A 162 3.68 6.79 19.17
CA ALA A 162 3.08 5.48 19.03
C ALA A 162 2.53 5.01 20.38
N ALA A 163 1.30 4.51 20.37
CA ALA A 163 0.63 3.94 21.54
C ALA A 163 0.68 2.41 21.56
N ASP A 164 1.16 1.79 20.48
CA ASP A 164 1.40 0.36 20.32
C ASP A 164 2.73 0.10 19.61
N ASP A 165 3.24 -1.13 19.75
CA ASP A 165 4.53 -1.54 19.17
C ASP A 165 4.48 -1.62 17.63
N ASP A 166 3.30 -1.91 17.08
CA ASP A 166 3.07 -1.98 15.62
C ASP A 166 3.02 -0.60 14.95
N GLY A 167 2.95 0.48 15.74
CA GLY A 167 2.93 1.86 15.27
C GLY A 167 1.69 2.21 14.44
N GLY A 168 0.56 1.58 14.76
CA GLY A 168 -0.76 1.75 14.13
C GLY A 168 -1.69 2.65 14.93
N LYS A 169 -1.45 2.80 16.23
CA LYS A 169 -2.19 3.72 17.11
C LYS A 169 -1.28 4.83 17.61
N PHE A 170 -1.83 6.02 17.71
CA PHE A 170 -1.10 7.20 18.17
C PHE A 170 -1.84 7.89 19.30
N ARG A 171 -1.07 8.34 20.29
CA ARG A 171 -1.57 9.24 21.34
C ARG A 171 -0.90 10.59 21.22
N ARG A 172 -1.65 11.63 21.55
CA ARG A 172 -1.16 13.01 21.51
C ARG A 172 -0.31 13.30 22.74
N ILE A 173 0.88 13.85 22.53
CA ILE A 173 1.74 14.34 23.61
C ILE A 173 1.22 15.70 24.08
N LYS A 174 1.04 15.85 25.39
CA LYS A 174 0.56 17.11 25.99
C LYS A 174 1.66 18.17 25.95
N GLY A 175 1.32 19.36 25.45
CA GLY A 175 2.26 20.49 25.36
C GLY A 175 3.23 20.44 24.17
N ALA A 176 3.18 19.39 23.34
CA ALA A 176 4.01 19.30 22.15
C ALA A 176 3.45 20.13 20.98
N ASP A 177 4.37 20.78 20.26
CA ASP A 177 4.11 21.52 19.03
C ASP A 177 4.49 20.70 17.79
N CYS A 178 3.95 21.11 16.63
CA CYS A 178 4.27 20.50 15.35
C CYS A 178 5.60 21.08 14.83
N GLN A 179 6.61 20.24 14.65
CA GLN A 179 7.91 20.67 14.13
C GLN A 179 7.86 21.19 12.68
N TYR A 180 6.87 20.77 11.90
CA TYR A 180 6.68 21.19 10.50
C TYR A 180 5.41 22.02 10.29
N LYS A 181 5.02 22.84 11.27
CA LYS A 181 3.81 23.66 11.14
C LYS A 181 3.88 24.56 9.89
N GLY A 182 2.82 24.57 9.10
CA GLY A 182 2.72 25.40 7.89
C GLY A 182 3.54 24.94 6.69
N ILE A 183 4.29 23.83 6.78
CA ILE A 183 5.10 23.37 5.64
C ILE A 183 4.23 23.02 4.42
N MET A 184 3.08 22.40 4.65
CA MET A 184 2.17 21.98 3.57
C MET A 184 1.69 23.16 2.76
N VAL A 185 1.21 24.21 3.42
CA VAL A 185 0.73 25.41 2.72
C VAL A 185 1.86 26.11 1.98
N LYS A 186 3.09 26.13 2.53
CA LYS A 186 4.27 26.72 1.87
C LYS A 186 4.65 25.98 0.59
N ILE A 187 4.73 24.65 0.62
CA ILE A 187 5.10 23.85 -0.55
C ILE A 187 4.08 24.01 -1.66
N TYR A 188 2.79 23.84 -1.36
CA TYR A 188 1.74 24.07 -2.34
C TYR A 188 1.69 25.52 -2.82
N GLY A 189 1.93 26.48 -1.93
CA GLY A 189 2.03 27.90 -2.26
C GLY A 189 3.10 28.19 -3.30
N GLY A 190 4.32 27.68 -3.08
CA GLY A 190 5.43 27.78 -4.04
C GLY A 190 5.14 27.06 -5.35
N ALA A 191 4.71 25.80 -5.26
CA ALA A 191 4.44 24.97 -6.43
C ALA A 191 3.36 25.55 -7.36
N LEU A 192 2.29 26.12 -6.81
CA LEU A 192 1.19 26.69 -7.59
C LEU A 192 1.46 28.13 -8.05
N ALA A 193 2.35 28.86 -7.38
CA ALA A 193 2.74 30.20 -7.78
C ALA A 193 3.78 30.21 -8.91
N CYS A 194 4.65 29.20 -8.96
CA CYS A 194 5.78 29.17 -9.89
C CYS A 194 5.46 28.40 -11.17
N VAL A 195 6.05 28.86 -12.28
CA VAL A 195 6.02 28.13 -13.56
C VAL A 195 7.17 27.12 -13.54
N LEU A 196 6.94 25.96 -12.91
CA LEU A 196 7.93 24.90 -12.85
C LEU A 196 7.83 24.01 -14.10
N PRO A 197 8.96 23.60 -14.71
CA PRO A 197 8.97 22.47 -15.62
C PRO A 197 8.31 21.25 -14.95
N GLY A 198 7.42 20.54 -15.67
CA GLY A 198 6.70 19.40 -15.10
C GLY A 198 5.46 19.75 -14.26
N ALA A 199 5.22 21.02 -13.90
CA ALA A 199 4.04 21.39 -13.09
C ALA A 199 2.73 21.17 -13.83
N VAL A 200 2.70 21.39 -15.15
CA VAL A 200 1.49 21.18 -15.96
C VAL A 200 1.16 19.69 -16.01
N GLU A 201 2.16 18.85 -16.25
CA GLU A 201 2.05 17.39 -16.26
C GLU A 201 1.59 16.87 -14.90
N LEU A 202 2.23 17.30 -13.81
CA LEU A 202 1.87 16.87 -12.47
C LEU A 202 0.45 17.33 -12.09
N THR A 203 0.07 18.55 -12.49
CA THR A 203 -1.30 19.07 -12.30
C THR A 203 -2.31 18.25 -13.08
N GLU A 204 -2.02 17.88 -14.33
CA GLU A 204 -2.89 17.06 -15.15
C GLU A 204 -3.03 15.64 -14.59
N GLU A 205 -1.95 15.02 -14.13
CA GLU A 205 -2.00 13.74 -13.43
C GLU A 205 -2.87 13.83 -12.17
N MET A 206 -2.76 14.93 -11.43
CA MET A 206 -3.57 15.16 -10.23
C MET A 206 -5.06 15.36 -10.58
N ARG A 207 -5.34 16.02 -11.70
CA ARG A 207 -6.69 16.17 -12.27
C ARG A 207 -7.27 14.82 -12.67
N GLN A 208 -6.50 13.99 -13.37
CA GLN A 208 -6.92 12.64 -13.78
C GLN A 208 -7.15 11.73 -12.58
N ALA A 209 -6.28 11.77 -11.58
CA ALA A 209 -6.39 10.96 -10.36
C ALA A 209 -7.59 11.37 -9.48
N SER A 210 -7.96 12.66 -9.49
CA SER A 210 -9.12 13.15 -8.74
C SER A 210 -10.43 13.02 -9.51
N GLY A 211 -10.37 13.01 -10.86
CA GLY A 211 -11.54 13.17 -11.72
C GLY A 211 -12.18 14.55 -11.59
N ARG A 212 -11.46 15.54 -11.04
CA ARG A 212 -11.97 16.85 -10.66
C ARG A 212 -11.09 17.94 -11.23
N ALA A 213 -11.70 19.04 -11.66
CA ALA A 213 -10.98 20.22 -12.06
C ALA A 213 -10.50 20.99 -10.81
N MET A 214 -9.34 21.64 -10.90
CA MET A 214 -8.72 22.38 -9.79
C MET A 214 -9.37 23.75 -9.53
N ASP A 215 -10.31 24.18 -10.37
CA ASP A 215 -11.12 25.39 -10.21
C ASP A 215 -12.38 25.14 -9.36
N ASP A 216 -12.77 23.87 -9.14
CA ASP A 216 -13.71 23.48 -8.10
C ASP A 216 -12.96 23.28 -6.77
N ASP A 217 -12.62 24.40 -6.13
CA ASP A 217 -11.86 24.43 -4.89
C ASP A 217 -12.44 23.50 -3.82
N ASP A 218 -13.76 23.47 -3.66
CA ASP A 218 -14.37 22.74 -2.55
C ASP A 218 -14.19 21.23 -2.70
N GLU A 219 -14.47 20.71 -3.89
CA GLU A 219 -14.32 19.29 -4.18
C GLU A 219 -12.86 18.86 -4.30
N TRP A 220 -12.00 19.74 -4.81
CA TRP A 220 -10.56 19.51 -4.88
C TRP A 220 -9.95 19.37 -3.48
N PHE A 221 -10.27 20.27 -2.55
CA PHE A 221 -9.78 20.20 -1.17
C PHE A 221 -10.35 19.02 -0.39
N LYS A 222 -11.62 18.65 -0.62
CA LYS A 222 -12.18 17.39 -0.06
C LYS A 222 -11.39 16.18 -0.51
N TRP A 223 -11.02 16.11 -1.78
CA TRP A 223 -10.23 15.02 -2.31
C TRP A 223 -8.82 14.99 -1.69
N LEU A 224 -8.14 16.13 -1.62
CA LEU A 224 -6.81 16.24 -1.00
C LEU A 224 -6.81 15.78 0.48
N GLY A 225 -7.88 16.07 1.22
CA GLY A 225 -8.03 15.67 2.61
C GLY A 225 -8.36 14.19 2.85
N GLN A 226 -8.66 13.41 1.80
CA GLN A 226 -9.01 11.99 1.91
C GLN A 226 -7.87 11.17 2.49
N LYS A 227 -8.23 10.23 3.36
CA LYS A 227 -7.32 9.27 3.96
C LYS A 227 -6.86 8.24 2.93
N ILE A 228 -5.56 7.97 2.90
CA ILE A 228 -4.90 6.94 2.09
C ILE A 228 -3.81 6.25 2.91
N ARG A 229 -3.34 5.09 2.43
CA ARG A 229 -2.12 4.45 2.93
C ARG A 229 -0.99 4.68 1.94
N TRP A 230 0.08 5.35 2.39
CA TRP A 230 1.25 5.67 1.57
C TRP A 230 2.51 5.75 2.44
N GLY A 231 3.65 5.29 1.94
CA GLY A 231 4.86 5.15 2.75
C GLY A 231 4.69 4.25 3.98
N GLY A 232 3.79 3.26 3.92
CA GLY A 232 3.48 2.39 5.06
C GLY A 232 2.77 3.10 6.22
N MET A 233 2.25 4.31 5.98
CA MET A 233 1.59 5.16 6.98
C MET A 233 0.15 5.48 6.55
N GLU A 234 -0.72 5.65 7.54
CA GLU A 234 -2.00 6.32 7.34
C GLU A 234 -1.73 7.83 7.17
N THR A 235 -2.14 8.37 6.03
CA THR A 235 -1.91 9.76 5.64
C THR A 235 -3.07 10.30 4.81
N ASN A 236 -2.91 11.48 4.22
CA ASN A 236 -3.84 12.10 3.29
C ASN A 236 -3.22 12.26 1.89
N ARG A 237 -4.08 12.45 0.89
CA ARG A 237 -3.63 12.68 -0.49
C ARG A 237 -2.76 13.92 -0.62
N ALA A 238 -3.01 14.98 0.17
CA ALA A 238 -2.18 16.18 0.13
C ALA A 238 -0.71 15.89 0.43
N CYS A 239 -0.40 14.98 1.36
CA CYS A 239 0.98 14.58 1.63
C CYS A 239 1.62 13.82 0.45
N GLN A 240 0.88 12.89 -0.17
CA GLN A 240 1.38 12.14 -1.33
C GLN A 240 1.71 13.07 -2.50
N TRP A 241 0.86 14.06 -2.78
CA TRP A 241 1.11 15.01 -3.86
C TRP A 241 2.16 16.05 -3.48
N MET A 242 2.19 16.50 -2.23
CA MET A 242 3.25 17.37 -1.73
C MET A 242 4.64 16.74 -1.92
N HIS A 243 4.80 15.43 -1.67
CA HIS A 243 6.06 14.73 -1.93
C HIS A 243 6.54 14.89 -3.39
N ARG A 244 5.60 14.83 -4.35
CA ARG A 244 5.88 15.01 -5.78
C ARG A 244 6.19 16.46 -6.13
N TRP A 245 5.45 17.40 -5.53
CA TRP A 245 5.73 18.84 -5.68
C TRP A 245 7.10 19.21 -5.13
N CYS A 246 7.50 18.68 -3.97
CA CYS A 246 8.84 18.87 -3.43
C CYS A 246 9.92 18.45 -4.42
N ARG A 247 9.78 17.28 -5.07
CA ARG A 247 10.76 16.83 -6.07
C ARG A 247 10.89 17.80 -7.24
N LEU A 248 9.78 18.28 -7.80
CA LEU A 248 9.82 19.28 -8.89
C LEU A 248 10.46 20.60 -8.45
N LEU A 249 10.13 21.09 -7.26
CA LEU A 249 10.70 22.32 -6.70
C LEU A 249 12.22 22.17 -6.46
N GLU A 250 12.65 20.99 -6.01
CA GLU A 250 14.05 20.66 -5.75
C GLU A 250 14.85 20.51 -7.05
N GLU A 251 14.30 19.81 -8.06
CA GLU A 251 14.90 19.69 -9.39
C GLU A 251 15.06 21.07 -10.04
N PHE A 252 14.02 21.91 -9.99
CA PHE A 252 14.07 23.29 -10.49
C PHE A 252 15.16 24.13 -9.80
N ALA A 253 15.28 24.02 -8.48
CA ALA A 253 16.30 24.72 -7.71
C ALA A 253 17.74 24.24 -8.02
N VAL A 254 17.91 23.03 -8.56
CA VAL A 254 19.22 22.48 -8.98
C VAL A 254 19.54 22.85 -10.42
N GLU A 255 18.61 22.76 -11.36
CA GLU A 255 18.84 23.08 -12.77
C GLU A 255 19.15 24.58 -13.00
N GLY A 256 18.60 25.46 -12.17
CA GLY A 256 18.92 26.89 -12.18
C GLY A 256 20.39 27.21 -11.84
N VAL A 257 21.10 26.25 -11.22
CA VAL A 257 22.53 26.32 -10.88
C VAL A 257 23.42 25.97 -12.08
N GLU A 258 23.09 24.94 -12.85
CA GLU A 258 23.90 24.50 -13.99
C GLU A 258 23.72 25.40 -15.23
N GLY A 259 22.60 26.13 -15.33
CA GLY A 259 22.29 27.02 -16.44
C GLY A 259 22.89 28.43 -16.37
N ARG A 260 23.56 28.81 -15.26
CA ARG A 260 24.07 30.18 -15.04
C ARG A 260 25.58 30.29 -14.84
N ASP A 261 26.34 29.20 -14.98
CA ASP A 261 27.82 29.22 -15.00
C ASP A 261 28.41 29.70 -16.35
N VAL A 262 27.61 30.32 -17.21
CA VAL A 262 28.08 30.97 -18.44
C VAL A 262 27.41 32.34 -18.57
N GLN A 263 27.92 33.33 -17.84
CA GLN A 263 28.14 34.71 -18.31
C GLN A 263 28.60 35.59 -17.14
N ASP A 264 29.93 35.83 -17.11
CA ASP A 264 30.54 37.02 -16.51
C ASP A 264 30.01 38.31 -17.15
#